data_AF-A0A961V5B6-F1
#
_entry.id   AF-A0A961V5B6-F1
#
_cell.length_a   1.000
_cell.length_b   1.000
_cell.length_c   1.000
_cell.angle_alpha   90.00
_cell.angle_beta   90.00
_cell.angle_gamma   90.00
#
_symmetry.space_group_name_H-M   'P 1'
#
loop_
_entity.id
_entity.type
_entity.pdbx_description
1 polymer ?
#
loop_
_entity_poly.entity_id
_entity_poly.type
_entity_poly.pdbx_seq_one_letter_code
_entity_poly.pdbx_strand_id
1 'polypeptide(L)'
;MASIFKPSRIISVAILLGAAGWVLSGEFGPLAEEQAPPEAAAPTQPVIPVQKVSVITAAPAEHQRSITLDCTTEADKSSIAVARANGVIVSLDVDRGDKVTAGETIATLSDEGRQAAVLQAKALLEQRQAEYDANKAL
;
A
#
# COMPACT_ATOMS: atom_id res chain seq x y z
N MET A 1 57.99 37.20 -86.76
CA MET A 1 58.82 38.40 -86.54
C MET A 1 57.92 39.48 -85.93
N ALA A 2 58.29 40.03 -84.78
CA ALA A 2 57.72 41.17 -84.06
C ALA A 2 56.24 41.13 -83.59
N SER A 3 56.05 40.80 -82.30
CA SER A 3 55.25 41.63 -81.38
C SER A 3 55.72 41.35 -79.95
N ILE A 4 56.95 41.82 -79.67
CA ILE A 4 57.69 41.60 -78.40
C ILE A 4 57.32 42.65 -77.34
N PHE A 5 56.42 43.60 -77.65
CA PHE A 5 56.03 44.70 -76.76
C PHE A 5 54.54 44.66 -76.40
N LYS A 6 54.15 43.74 -75.51
CA LYS A 6 52.92 43.87 -74.69
C LYS A 6 53.34 44.44 -73.33
N PRO A 7 52.67 45.46 -72.76
CA PRO A 7 53.06 46.07 -71.48
C PRO A 7 53.13 45.03 -70.34
N SER A 8 52.28 44.01 -70.39
CA SER A 8 52.31 42.88 -69.45
C SER A 8 53.64 42.11 -69.44
N ARG A 9 54.31 41.91 -70.58
CA ARG A 9 55.58 41.15 -70.63
C ARG A 9 56.75 41.93 -70.03
N ILE A 10 56.77 43.25 -70.20
CA ILE A 10 57.78 44.12 -69.58
C ILE A 10 57.62 44.11 -68.06
N ILE A 11 56.37 44.22 -67.59
CA ILE A 11 56.05 44.15 -66.16
C ILE A 11 56.45 42.80 -65.58
N SER A 12 56.18 41.68 -66.28
CA SER A 12 56.62 40.36 -65.83
C SER A 12 58.13 40.23 -65.73
N VAL A 13 58.90 40.72 -66.71
CA VAL A 13 60.37 40.69 -66.65
C VAL A 13 60.91 41.58 -65.52
N ALA A 14 60.30 42.75 -65.28
CA ALA A 14 60.68 43.63 -64.17
C ALA A 14 60.42 43.00 -62.80
N ILE A 15 59.27 42.34 -62.61
CA ILE A 15 58.96 41.60 -61.37
C ILE A 15 59.93 40.44 -61.18
N LEU A 16 60.25 39.70 -62.25
CA LEU A 16 61.16 38.56 -62.19
C LEU A 16 62.59 38.99 -61.82
N LEU A 17 63.07 40.10 -62.39
CA LEU A 17 64.36 40.69 -62.00
C LEU A 17 64.34 41.26 -60.57
N GLY A 18 63.24 41.88 -60.15
CA GLY A 18 63.08 42.36 -58.77
C GLY A 18 63.10 41.22 -57.75
N ALA A 19 62.37 40.13 -58.01
CA ALA A 19 62.35 38.95 -57.16
C ALA A 19 63.71 38.23 -57.14
N ALA A 20 64.35 38.09 -58.30
CA ALA A 20 65.70 37.49 -58.38
C ALA A 20 66.73 38.34 -57.62
N GLY A 21 66.68 39.66 -57.74
CA GLY A 21 67.53 40.58 -56.98
C GLY A 21 67.26 40.53 -55.49
N TRP A 22 66.00 40.42 -55.07
CA TRP A 22 65.62 40.27 -53.65
C TRP A 22 66.13 38.96 -53.05
N VAL A 23 65.95 37.84 -53.74
CA VAL A 23 66.43 36.53 -53.28
C VAL A 23 67.95 36.49 -53.22
N LEU A 24 68.65 37.02 -54.24
CA LEU A 24 70.11 37.15 -54.17
C LEU A 24 70.57 38.09 -53.05
N SER A 25 69.78 39.11 -52.68
CA SER A 25 70.08 39.99 -51.56
C SER A 25 69.88 39.33 -50.19
N GLY A 26 69.04 38.28 -50.10
CA GLY A 26 68.74 37.58 -48.85
C GLY A 26 69.87 36.66 -48.37
N GLU A 27 70.72 36.16 -49.27
CA GLU A 27 71.78 35.20 -48.94
C GLU A 27 73.05 35.85 -48.33
N PHE A 28 73.17 37.19 -48.33
CA PHE A 28 74.36 37.91 -47.83
C PHE A 28 74.17 38.58 -46.45
N GLY A 29 73.16 38.18 -45.67
CA GLY A 29 72.95 38.62 -44.28
C GLY A 29 73.53 37.62 -43.25
N PRO A 30 74.19 38.07 -42.17
CA PRO A 30 74.96 37.21 -41.28
C PRO A 30 74.08 36.21 -40.49
N LEU A 31 74.61 35.00 -40.28
CA LEU A 31 74.00 33.94 -39.48
C LEU A 31 73.65 34.47 -38.07
N ALA A 32 72.36 34.57 -37.77
CA ALA A 32 71.82 34.86 -36.46
C ALA A 32 71.00 33.66 -35.98
N GLU A 33 71.43 33.05 -34.89
CA GLU A 33 70.72 32.02 -34.12
C GLU A 33 69.40 32.54 -33.52
N GLU A 34 68.47 31.60 -33.33
CA GLU A 34 67.53 31.50 -32.19
C GLU A 34 66.03 31.86 -32.38
N GLN A 35 65.20 30.89 -31.94
CA GLN A 35 63.77 30.88 -31.52
C GLN A 35 62.64 30.48 -32.49
N ALA A 36 62.11 29.27 -32.22
CA ALA A 36 60.88 28.68 -32.76
C ALA A 36 59.61 29.14 -31.98
N PRO A 37 58.49 29.49 -32.66
CA PRO A 37 57.18 29.73 -32.00
C PRO A 37 56.31 28.46 -31.80
N PRO A 38 55.42 28.42 -30.77
CA PRO A 38 54.80 27.20 -30.24
C PRO A 38 53.38 26.87 -30.75
N GLU A 39 53.02 25.59 -30.60
CA GLU A 39 51.76 24.89 -30.88
C GLU A 39 50.49 25.57 -30.32
N ALA A 40 49.42 25.68 -31.12
CA ALA A 40 48.12 26.22 -30.73
C ALA A 40 47.22 25.18 -30.05
N ALA A 41 46.70 25.51 -28.87
CA ALA A 41 45.84 24.68 -28.02
C ALA A 41 44.38 24.57 -28.50
N ALA A 42 43.76 23.40 -28.31
CA ALA A 42 42.36 23.10 -28.62
C ALA A 42 41.34 23.76 -27.65
N PRO A 43 40.09 24.03 -28.08
CA PRO A 43 39.11 24.78 -27.27
C PRO A 43 38.46 23.93 -26.16
N THR A 44 38.43 24.50 -24.95
CA THR A 44 37.80 23.94 -23.74
C THR A 44 36.29 24.21 -23.73
N GLN A 45 35.47 23.16 -23.54
CA GLN A 45 34.01 23.28 -23.38
C GLN A 45 33.63 23.79 -21.98
N PRO A 46 32.56 24.60 -21.82
CA PRO A 46 32.16 25.16 -20.53
C PRO A 46 31.49 24.11 -19.63
N VAL A 47 31.94 24.03 -18.38
CA VAL A 47 31.45 23.12 -17.34
C VAL A 47 30.22 23.73 -16.65
N ILE A 48 29.06 23.08 -16.77
CA ILE A 48 27.81 23.47 -16.09
C ILE A 48 27.90 23.01 -14.62
N PRO A 49 27.61 23.87 -13.61
CA PRO A 49 27.70 23.47 -12.21
C PRO A 49 26.55 22.52 -11.84
N VAL A 50 26.88 21.25 -11.61
CA VAL A 50 25.95 20.22 -11.14
C VAL A 50 25.64 20.42 -9.65
N GLN A 51 24.36 20.59 -9.33
CA GLN A 51 23.88 20.64 -7.94
C GLN A 51 23.97 19.25 -7.30
N LYS A 52 24.62 19.18 -6.13
CA LYS A 52 24.74 17.93 -5.37
C LYS A 52 23.44 17.68 -4.62
N VAL A 53 22.79 16.55 -4.90
CA VAL A 53 21.62 16.06 -4.19
C VAL A 53 21.96 14.76 -3.47
N SER A 54 21.40 14.57 -2.28
CA SER A 54 21.48 13.28 -1.59
C SER A 54 20.39 12.36 -2.12
N VAL A 55 20.78 11.14 -2.49
CA VAL A 55 19.86 10.08 -2.91
C VAL A 55 20.05 8.86 -2.01
N ILE A 56 18.97 8.13 -1.79
CA ILE A 56 18.98 6.83 -1.14
C ILE A 56 18.25 5.82 -2.04
N THR A 57 18.85 4.65 -2.23
CA THR A 57 18.26 3.58 -3.03
C THR A 57 17.26 2.82 -2.17
N ALA A 58 15.98 2.85 -2.56
CA ALA A 58 14.94 2.06 -1.90
C ALA A 58 15.05 0.59 -2.32
N ALA A 59 15.25 -0.30 -1.35
CA ALA A 59 15.14 -1.74 -1.56
C ALA A 59 13.72 -2.20 -1.20
N PRO A 60 13.15 -3.17 -1.95
CA PRO A 60 11.84 -3.72 -1.63
C PRO A 60 11.90 -4.45 -0.29
N ALA A 61 11.10 -3.98 0.68
CA ALA A 61 10.90 -4.63 1.96
C ALA A 61 9.43 -5.02 2.08
N GLU A 62 9.15 -6.27 2.48
CA GLU A 62 7.79 -6.69 2.82
C GLU A 62 7.34 -5.96 4.09
N HIS A 63 6.21 -5.27 3.99
CA HIS A 63 5.63 -4.53 5.10
C HIS A 63 4.26 -5.12 5.42
N GLN A 64 4.15 -5.83 6.55
CA GLN A 64 2.85 -6.27 7.06
C GLN A 64 2.24 -5.14 7.89
N ARG A 65 1.14 -4.57 7.40
CA ARG A 65 0.29 -3.68 8.18
C ARG A 65 -0.44 -4.50 9.23
N SER A 66 -0.08 -4.37 10.50
CA SER A 66 -0.91 -4.82 11.61
C SER A 66 -1.98 -3.78 11.90
N ILE A 67 -3.25 -4.19 11.94
CA ILE A 67 -4.36 -3.34 12.38
C ILE A 67 -4.74 -3.78 13.79
N THR A 68 -4.53 -2.89 14.77
CA THR A 68 -5.00 -3.10 16.14
C THR A 68 -6.41 -2.55 16.24
N LEU A 69 -7.35 -3.39 16.69
CA LEU A 69 -8.74 -3.02 16.91
C LEU A 69 -9.03 -3.11 18.40
N ASP A 70 -9.51 -2.01 18.98
CA ASP A 70 -10.06 -2.02 20.33
C ASP A 70 -11.49 -2.51 20.25
N CYS A 71 -11.78 -3.62 20.93
CA CYS A 71 -13.08 -4.25 20.94
C CYS A 71 -13.49 -4.54 22.38
N THR A 72 -14.80 -4.58 22.62
CA THR A 72 -15.36 -5.04 23.89
C THR A 72 -15.95 -6.43 23.72
N THR A 73 -15.89 -7.23 24.78
CA THR A 73 -16.57 -8.53 24.80
C THR A 73 -18.01 -8.31 25.23
N GLU A 74 -18.96 -8.85 24.46
CA GLU A 74 -20.38 -8.87 24.80
C GLU A 74 -20.83 -10.32 25.01
N ALA A 75 -21.92 -10.51 25.77
CA ALA A 75 -22.52 -11.82 25.92
C ALA A 75 -23.09 -12.29 24.58
N ASP A 76 -22.70 -13.49 24.12
CA ASP A 76 -23.27 -14.11 22.91
C ASP A 76 -24.80 -14.27 23.03
N LYS A 77 -25.27 -14.64 24.23
CA LYS A 77 -26.70 -14.78 24.54
C LYS A 77 -26.99 -14.29 25.94
N SER A 78 -28.06 -13.52 26.07
CA SER A 78 -28.60 -13.07 27.35
C SER A 78 -30.09 -13.40 27.41
N SER A 79 -30.52 -14.05 28.49
CA SER A 79 -31.91 -14.44 28.70
C SER A 79 -32.32 -14.18 30.14
N ILE A 80 -33.53 -13.66 30.33
CA ILE A 80 -34.11 -13.43 31.65
C ILE A 80 -35.05 -14.60 31.95
N ALA A 81 -34.75 -15.35 33.01
CA ALA A 81 -35.64 -16.39 33.49
C ALA A 81 -36.80 -15.75 34.28
N VAL A 82 -38.03 -15.99 33.84
CA VAL A 82 -39.25 -15.50 34.49
C VAL A 82 -40.16 -16.66 34.84
N ALA A 83 -40.82 -16.58 36.00
CA ALA A 83 -41.83 -17.53 36.38
C ALA A 83 -43.04 -17.41 35.43
N ARG A 84 -43.50 -18.53 34.87
CA ARG A 84 -44.68 -18.56 33.99
C ARG A 84 -46.01 -18.60 34.74
N ALA A 85 -45.95 -18.81 36.06
CA ALA A 85 -47.10 -18.92 36.93
C ALA A 85 -46.86 -18.13 38.20
N ASN A 86 -47.95 -17.72 38.84
CA ASN A 86 -47.92 -17.12 40.16
C ASN A 86 -47.78 -18.22 41.23
N GLY A 87 -47.08 -17.90 42.31
CA GLY A 87 -46.89 -18.79 43.45
C GLY A 87 -45.76 -18.30 44.35
N VAL A 88 -45.46 -19.09 45.38
CA VAL A 88 -44.38 -18.83 46.35
C VAL A 88 -43.19 -19.73 46.02
N ILE A 89 -41.97 -19.19 46.10
CA ILE A 89 -40.75 -19.98 45.91
C ILE A 89 -40.59 -20.95 47.08
N VAL A 90 -40.57 -22.25 46.79
CA VAL A 90 -40.40 -23.33 47.78
C VAL A 90 -38.93 -23.69 47.95
N SER A 91 -38.18 -23.77 46.84
CA SER A 91 -36.73 -23.95 46.85
C SER A 91 -36.07 -23.11 45.77
N LEU A 92 -34.83 -22.71 46.04
CA LEU A 92 -33.91 -22.14 45.06
C LEU A 92 -32.71 -23.08 45.01
N ASP A 93 -32.54 -23.75 43.88
CA ASP A 93 -31.62 -24.89 43.75
C ASP A 93 -30.26 -24.47 43.17
N VAL A 94 -30.05 -23.16 42.98
CA VAL A 94 -28.82 -22.58 42.41
C VAL A 94 -28.39 -21.32 43.16
N ASP A 95 -27.09 -21.09 43.22
CA ASP A 95 -26.49 -19.90 43.82
C ASP A 95 -26.00 -18.89 42.78
N ARG A 96 -25.73 -17.68 43.26
CA ARG A 96 -25.27 -16.58 42.39
C ARG A 96 -23.87 -16.89 41.85
N GLY A 97 -23.76 -16.95 40.53
CA GLY A 97 -22.50 -17.21 39.83
C GLY A 97 -22.34 -18.65 39.36
N ASP A 98 -23.30 -19.52 39.68
CA ASP A 98 -23.31 -20.90 39.21
C ASP A 98 -23.51 -21.00 37.70
N LYS A 99 -22.90 -22.03 37.13
CA LYS A 99 -23.07 -22.40 35.72
C LYS A 99 -24.22 -23.38 35.62
N VAL A 100 -25.29 -22.95 34.99
CA VAL A 100 -26.48 -23.78 34.75
C VAL A 100 -26.55 -24.24 33.29
N THR A 101 -27.15 -25.39 33.08
CA THR A 101 -27.39 -25.99 31.76
C THR A 101 -28.83 -25.81 31.31
N ALA A 102 -29.09 -26.00 30.01
CA ALA A 102 -30.45 -25.88 29.49
C ALA A 102 -31.35 -26.99 30.05
N GLY A 103 -32.49 -26.61 30.64
CA GLY A 103 -33.45 -27.53 31.27
C GLY A 103 -33.16 -27.81 32.74
N GLU A 104 -32.12 -27.21 33.32
CA GLU A 104 -31.83 -27.30 34.74
C GLU A 104 -32.87 -26.54 35.58
N THR A 105 -33.24 -27.11 36.73
CA THR A 105 -34.22 -26.49 37.63
C THR A 105 -33.52 -25.42 38.46
N ILE A 106 -33.96 -24.17 38.30
CA ILE A 106 -33.40 -23.01 39.01
C ILE A 106 -34.14 -22.81 40.34
N ALA A 107 -35.46 -22.79 40.28
CA ALA A 107 -36.32 -22.57 41.44
C ALA A 107 -37.59 -23.41 41.31
N THR A 108 -38.04 -23.97 42.43
CA THR A 108 -39.29 -24.71 42.51
C THR A 108 -40.37 -23.81 43.09
N LEU A 109 -41.46 -23.63 42.34
CA LEU A 109 -42.63 -22.86 42.76
C LEU A 109 -43.65 -23.76 43.46
N SER A 110 -44.34 -23.23 44.45
CA SER A 110 -45.48 -23.88 45.08
C SER A 110 -46.55 -24.20 44.04
N ASP A 111 -47.22 -25.33 44.21
CA ASP A 111 -48.17 -25.85 43.24
C ASP A 111 -49.51 -25.08 43.22
N GLU A 112 -49.83 -24.33 44.29
CA GLU A 112 -51.06 -23.50 44.40
C GLU A 112 -52.35 -24.20 43.92
N GLY A 113 -52.46 -25.51 44.20
CA GLY A 113 -53.62 -26.33 43.84
C GLY A 113 -53.68 -26.78 42.37
N ARG A 114 -52.65 -26.51 41.56
CA ARG A 114 -52.65 -26.88 40.13
C ARG A 114 -52.61 -28.39 39.92
N GLN A 115 -51.88 -29.16 40.74
CA GLN A 115 -51.91 -30.62 40.68
C GLN A 115 -53.32 -31.15 40.94
N ALA A 116 -54.03 -30.60 41.93
CA ALA A 116 -55.41 -30.99 42.18
C ALA A 116 -56.32 -30.69 40.99
N ALA A 117 -56.19 -29.51 40.37
CA ALA A 117 -56.94 -29.15 39.16
C ALA A 117 -56.62 -30.07 37.97
N VAL A 118 -55.34 -30.44 37.79
CA VAL A 118 -54.92 -31.39 36.75
C VAL A 118 -55.50 -32.78 37.00
N LEU A 119 -55.50 -33.26 38.24
CA LEU A 119 -56.09 -34.56 38.60
C LEU A 119 -57.60 -34.57 38.35
N GLN A 120 -58.31 -33.52 38.74
CA GLN A 120 -59.74 -33.38 38.48
C GLN A 120 -60.03 -33.35 36.97
N ALA A 121 -59.25 -32.60 36.19
CA ALA A 121 -59.43 -32.53 34.74
C ALA A 121 -59.16 -33.87 34.06
N LYS A 122 -58.16 -34.64 34.52
CA LYS A 122 -57.88 -35.99 34.03
C LYS A 122 -59.02 -36.97 34.33
N ALA A 123 -59.53 -36.96 35.56
CA ALA A 123 -60.67 -37.80 35.95
C ALA A 123 -61.93 -37.48 35.13
N LEU A 124 -62.20 -36.19 34.90
CA LEU A 124 -63.30 -35.76 34.04
C LEU A 124 -63.09 -36.22 32.59
N LEU A 125 -61.88 -36.11 32.07
CA LEU A 125 -61.55 -36.55 30.71
C LEU A 125 -61.78 -38.06 30.54
N GLU A 126 -61.34 -38.87 31.51
CA GLU A 126 -61.54 -40.32 31.51
C GLU A 126 -63.02 -40.70 31.54
N GLN A 127 -63.81 -40.06 32.42
CA GLN A 127 -65.26 -40.26 32.47
C GLN A 127 -65.91 -39.96 31.11
N ARG A 128 -65.59 -38.82 30.50
CA ARG A 128 -66.17 -38.41 29.21
C ARG A 128 -65.76 -39.32 28.06
N GLN A 129 -64.55 -39.85 28.09
CA GLN A 129 -64.10 -40.83 27.10
C GLN A 129 -64.88 -42.13 27.20
N ALA A 130 -65.08 -42.64 28.42
CA ALA A 130 -65.90 -43.84 28.64
C ALA A 130 -67.35 -43.63 28.17
N GLU A 131 -67.94 -42.47 28.47
CA GLU A 131 -69.28 -42.10 27.98
C GLU A 131 -69.34 -42.01 26.45
N TYR A 132 -68.33 -41.43 25.82
CA TYR A 132 -68.25 -41.31 24.36
C TYR A 132 -68.14 -42.68 23.68
N ASP A 133 -67.25 -43.54 24.17
CA ASP A 133 -67.03 -44.87 23.60
C ASP A 133 -68.27 -45.76 23.77
N ALA A 134 -68.95 -45.66 24.91
CA ALA A 134 -70.23 -46.33 25.14
C ALA A 134 -71.30 -45.87 24.13
N ASN A 135 -71.41 -44.55 23.87
CA ASN A 135 -72.36 -44.02 22.90
C ASN A 135 -72.00 -44.37 21.45
N LYS A 136 -70.71 -44.51 21.12
CA LYS A 136 -70.24 -44.88 19.79
C LYS A 136 -70.46 -46.37 19.48
N ALA A 137 -70.48 -47.22 20.50
CA ALA A 137 -70.69 -48.66 20.36
C ALA A 137 -72.18 -49.05 20.20
N LEU A 138 -73.10 -48.09 20.37
CA LEU A 138 -74.54 -48.22 20.08
C LEU A 138 -74.84 -47.92 18.61
#